data_AF-A0A9D2F2L9-F1
#
_entry.id   AF-A0A9D2F2L9-F1
#
_cell.length_a   1.000
_cell.length_b   1.000
_cell.length_c   1.000
_cell.angle_alpha   90.00
_cell.angle_beta   90.00
_cell.angle_gamma   90.00
#
_symmetry.space_group_name_H-M   'P 1'
#
loop_
_entity.id
_entity.type
_entity.pdbx_description
1 polymer ?
#
loop_
_entity_poly.entity_id
_entity_poly.type
_entity_poly.pdbx_seq_one_letter_code
_entity_poly.pdbx_strand_id
1 'polypeptide(L)'
;MMDDWRLTDQKKYLLGQNLRKKMFIPRRKDWEHEHCVFCWAKFPTEYAEGYCTEDESVWICPGCYRDFREKFQWTVLEESKEKQTAVDLP
;
A
#
# COMPACT_ATOMS: atom_id res chain seq x y z
N MET A 1 12.24 10.66 -24.81
CA MET A 1 12.16 9.98 -23.50
C MET A 1 10.75 9.48 -23.37
N MET A 2 10.53 8.17 -23.23
CA MET A 2 9.18 7.65 -22.98
C MET A 2 8.87 7.94 -21.51
N ASP A 3 7.87 8.76 -21.25
CA ASP A 3 7.25 8.81 -19.93
C ASP A 3 6.79 7.38 -19.54
N ASP A 4 7.06 6.99 -18.29
CA ASP A 4 6.64 5.68 -17.78
C ASP A 4 5.12 5.58 -17.84
N TRP A 5 4.60 4.63 -18.61
CA TRP A 5 3.17 4.49 -18.90
C TRP A 5 2.31 4.29 -17.64
N ARG A 6 2.91 3.87 -16.53
CA ARG A 6 2.24 3.72 -15.23
C ARG A 6 1.90 5.06 -14.60
N LEU A 7 2.58 6.14 -15.00
CA LEU A 7 2.39 7.49 -14.49
C LEU A 7 1.34 8.22 -15.33
N THR A 8 0.23 8.52 -14.69
CA THR A 8 -0.85 9.35 -15.20
C THR A 8 -1.05 10.53 -14.25
N ASP A 9 -2.22 10.63 -13.62
CA ASP A 9 -2.62 11.70 -12.72
C ASP A 9 -2.41 11.39 -11.24
N GLN A 10 -1.76 10.25 -10.90
CA GLN A 10 -1.69 9.79 -9.51
C GLN A 10 -1.01 10.79 -8.57
N LYS A 11 -0.12 11.65 -9.09
CA LYS A 11 0.53 12.71 -8.30
C LYS A 11 -0.47 13.66 -7.64
N LYS A 12 -1.67 13.83 -8.21
CA LYS A 12 -2.70 14.73 -7.67
C LYS A 12 -3.20 14.31 -6.29
N TYR A 13 -3.11 13.02 -5.96
CA TYR A 13 -3.64 12.48 -4.69
C TYR A 13 -2.65 11.62 -3.91
N LEU A 14 -1.56 11.13 -4.52
CA LEU A 14 -0.54 10.29 -3.85
C LEU A 14 0.74 11.03 -3.49
N LEU A 15 0.98 12.26 -3.95
CA LEU A 15 2.22 12.97 -3.63
C LEU A 15 2.27 13.32 -2.13
N GLY A 16 3.33 12.91 -1.45
CA GLY A 16 3.56 13.15 -0.02
C GLY A 16 2.67 12.34 0.91
N GLN A 17 1.93 11.36 0.40
CA GLN A 17 1.02 10.56 1.22
C GLN A 17 1.76 9.60 2.16
N ASN A 18 1.10 9.31 3.28
CA ASN A 18 1.46 8.23 4.17
C ASN A 18 0.88 6.92 3.67
N LEU A 19 1.69 5.86 3.69
CA LEU A 19 1.30 4.52 3.30
C LEU A 19 1.46 3.54 4.47
N ARG A 20 0.66 2.48 4.47
CA ARG A 20 0.79 1.32 5.36
C ARG A 20 1.09 0.09 4.54
N LYS A 21 2.10 -0.68 4.96
CA LYS A 21 2.35 -2.00 4.37
C LYS A 21 1.36 -2.99 4.98
N LYS A 22 0.56 -3.67 4.16
CA LYS A 22 -0.51 -4.56 4.64
C LYS A 22 -0.70 -5.76 3.72
N MET A 23 -1.08 -6.89 4.31
CA MET A 23 -1.65 -8.04 3.58
C MET A 23 -3.05 -7.66 3.07
N PHE A 24 -3.32 -7.92 1.79
CA PHE A 24 -4.64 -7.71 1.23
C PHE A 24 -5.61 -8.78 1.75
N ILE A 25 -6.65 -8.35 2.44
CA ILE A 25 -7.74 -9.21 2.91
C ILE A 25 -9.03 -8.66 2.30
N PRO A 26 -9.73 -9.44 1.44
CA PRO A 26 -11.01 -9.03 0.91
C PRO A 26 -11.98 -8.67 2.04
N ARG A 27 -12.49 -7.44 2.04
CA ARG A 27 -13.40 -6.97 3.09
C ARG A 27 -14.81 -7.56 2.96
N ARG A 28 -15.19 -8.03 1.77
CA ARG A 28 -16.50 -8.61 1.48
C ARG A 28 -16.40 -9.72 0.46
N LYS A 29 -17.37 -10.65 0.47
CA LYS A 29 -17.44 -11.79 -0.46
C LYS A 29 -17.64 -11.38 -1.92
N ASP A 30 -18.23 -10.22 -2.18
CA ASP A 30 -18.51 -9.67 -3.51
C ASP A 30 -17.39 -8.76 -4.02
N TRP A 31 -16.43 -8.39 -3.16
CA TRP A 31 -15.29 -7.55 -3.50
C TRP A 31 -14.01 -8.30 -3.16
N GLU A 32 -13.65 -9.21 -4.05
CA GLU A 32 -12.57 -10.17 -3.81
C GLU A 32 -11.19 -9.63 -4.21
N HIS A 33 -11.14 -8.51 -4.94
CA HIS A 33 -9.89 -8.02 -5.53
C HIS A 33 -9.78 -6.49 -5.52
N GLU A 34 -8.56 -6.00 -5.32
CA GLU A 34 -8.14 -4.62 -5.57
C GLU A 34 -7.09 -4.57 -6.68
N HIS A 35 -6.86 -3.40 -7.26
CA HIS A 35 -5.85 -3.22 -8.31
C HIS A 35 -4.79 -2.22 -7.86
N CYS A 36 -3.54 -2.48 -8.24
CA CYS A 36 -2.47 -1.50 -8.12
C CYS A 36 -2.81 -0.27 -8.99
N VAL A 37 -2.81 0.91 -8.38
CA VAL A 37 -3.16 2.19 -9.05
C VAL A 37 -2.21 2.60 -10.18
N PHE A 38 -1.05 1.95 -10.27
CA PHE A 38 -0.01 2.23 -11.27
C PHE A 38 0.00 1.21 -12.42
N CYS A 39 0.07 -0.08 -12.09
CA CYS A 39 0.25 -1.14 -13.09
C CYS A 39 -0.98 -2.05 -13.25
N TRP A 40 -2.06 -1.79 -12.50
CA TRP A 40 -3.29 -2.60 -12.50
C TRP A 40 -3.11 -4.07 -12.09
N ALA A 41 -1.96 -4.43 -11.51
CA ALA A 41 -1.77 -5.76 -10.95
C ALA A 41 -2.80 -6.04 -9.84
N LYS A 42 -3.31 -7.27 -9.79
CA LYS A 42 -4.42 -7.68 -8.92
C LYS A 42 -3.94 -8.15 -7.55
N PHE A 43 -4.60 -7.68 -6.52
CA PHE A 43 -4.56 -8.25 -5.18
C PHE A 43 -5.80 -9.12 -4.98
N PRO A 44 -5.71 -10.31 -4.33
CA PRO A 44 -4.49 -10.95 -3.85
C PRO A 44 -3.77 -11.82 -4.89
N THR A 45 -4.26 -11.88 -6.14
CA THR A 45 -3.83 -12.89 -7.14
C THR A 45 -2.36 -12.79 -7.54
N GLU A 46 -1.86 -11.59 -7.82
CA GLU A 46 -0.47 -11.35 -8.21
C GLU A 46 0.40 -10.94 -7.02
N TYR A 47 -0.21 -10.27 -6.04
CA TYR A 47 0.44 -9.84 -4.80
C TYR A 47 -0.48 -10.07 -3.61
N ALA A 48 0.00 -10.78 -2.60
CA ALA A 48 -0.74 -10.96 -1.34
C ALA A 48 -0.56 -9.78 -0.38
N GLU A 49 0.52 -9.02 -0.50
CA GLU A 49 0.79 -7.80 0.27
C GLU A 49 1.11 -6.61 -0.63
N GLY A 50 0.80 -5.42 -0.14
CA GLY A 50 1.09 -4.16 -0.81
C GLY A 50 1.19 -3.00 0.16
N TYR A 51 1.24 -1.81 -0.41
CA TYR A 51 1.17 -0.55 0.31
C TYR A 51 -0.16 0.11 0.00
N CYS A 52 -0.85 0.58 1.03
CA CYS A 52 -2.13 1.26 0.88
C CYS A 52 -2.12 2.61 1.60
N THR A 53 -2.96 3.54 1.16
CA THR A 53 -3.21 4.78 1.92
C THR A 53 -3.83 4.45 3.28
N GLU A 54 -3.81 5.39 4.22
CA GLU A 54 -4.30 5.13 5.59
C GLU A 54 -5.77 4.71 5.66
N ASP A 55 -6.58 5.18 4.71
CA ASP A 55 -7.99 4.83 4.53
C ASP A 55 -8.21 3.56 3.68
N GLU A 56 -7.12 2.93 3.22
CA GLU A 56 -7.10 1.74 2.35
C GLU A 56 -7.84 1.90 1.02
N SER A 57 -8.06 3.15 0.57
CA SER A 57 -8.77 3.46 -0.68
C SER A 57 -7.91 3.28 -1.94
N VAL A 58 -6.58 3.31 -1.79
CA VAL A 58 -5.63 3.12 -2.88
C VAL A 58 -4.61 2.07 -2.51
N TRP A 59 -4.34 1.14 -3.44
CA TRP A 59 -3.35 0.07 -3.28
C TRP A 59 -2.21 0.20 -4.31
N ILE A 60 -1.00 -0.13 -3.86
CA ILE A 60 0.25 -0.03 -4.61
C ILE A 60 1.01 -1.33 -4.39
N CYS A 61 1.34 -2.03 -5.48
CA CYS A 61 2.12 -3.26 -5.39
C CYS A 61 3.57 -2.98 -4.95
N PRO A 62 4.28 -3.96 -4.37
CA PRO A 62 5.65 -3.77 -3.90
C PRO A 62 6.61 -3.27 -4.98
N GLY A 63 6.40 -3.70 -6.24
CA GLY A 63 7.18 -3.23 -7.39
C GLY A 63 6.98 -1.73 -7.66
N CYS A 64 5.73 -1.27 -7.78
CA CYS A 64 5.43 0.14 -8.02
C CYS A 64 5.79 1.03 -6.82
N TYR A 65 5.67 0.51 -5.59
CA TYR A 65 6.16 1.23 -4.41
C TYR A 65 7.66 1.50 -4.53
N ARG A 66 8.46 0.47 -4.82
CA ARG A 66 9.91 0.61 -4.96
C ARG A 66 10.29 1.60 -6.06
N ASP A 67 9.61 1.55 -7.20
CA ASP A 67 9.93 2.38 -8.36
C ASP A 67 9.55 3.85 -8.15
N PHE A 68 8.52 4.14 -7.35
CA PHE A 68 7.92 5.47 -7.26
C PHE A 68 8.02 6.16 -5.89
N ARG A 69 8.49 5.47 -4.84
CA ARG A 69 8.57 6.02 -3.47
C ARG A 69 9.30 7.36 -3.37
N GLU A 70 10.40 7.53 -4.09
CA GLU A 70 11.17 8.79 -4.07
C GLU A 70 10.42 9.89 -4.84
N LYS A 71 9.90 9.54 -6.03
CA LYS A 71 9.16 10.47 -6.91
C LYS A 71 7.86 10.98 -6.28
N PHE A 72 7.23 10.18 -5.44
CA PHE A 72 6.00 10.51 -4.73
C PHE A 72 6.23 10.89 -3.27
N GLN A 73 7.47 10.85 -2.79
CA GLN A 73 7.84 11.24 -1.42
C GLN A 73 7.00 10.51 -0.36
N TRP A 74 6.74 9.21 -0.59
CA TRP A 74 5.93 8.42 0.33
C TRP A 74 6.67 8.12 1.63
N THR A 75 5.91 8.18 2.72
CA THR A 75 6.36 7.75 4.03
C THR A 75 5.58 6.50 4.42
N VAL A 76 6.28 5.42 4.79
CA VAL A 76 5.62 4.23 5.31
C VAL A 76 5.49 4.38 6.81
N LEU A 77 4.24 4.41 7.28
CA LEU A 77 3.95 4.35 8.69
C LEU A 77 4.22 2.93 9.16
N GLU A 78 5.17 2.78 10.09
CA GLU A 78 5.32 1.52 10.79
C GLU A 78 4.09 1.32 11.67
N GLU A 79 3.53 0.10 11.66
CA GLU A 79 2.57 -0.27 12.69
C GLU A 79 3.33 -0.29 14.01
N SER A 80 3.07 0.71 14.87
CA SER A 80 3.55 0.71 16.24
C SER A 80 3.02 -0.55 16.93
N LYS A 81 3.88 -1.56 17.07
CA LYS A 81 3.64 -2.74 17.89
C LYS A 81 3.58 -2.32 19.35
N GLU A 82 2.45 -1.78 19.79
CA GLU A 82 2.20 -1.53 21.21
C GLU A 82 0.99 -2.34 21.66
N LYS A 83 1.28 -3.53 22.23
CA LYS A 83 0.93 -3.91 23.63
C LYS A 83 1.05 -5.42 23.88
N GLN A 84 1.91 -5.80 24.82
CA GLN A 84 1.47 -6.57 25.99
C GLN A 84 2.42 -6.36 27.19
N THR A 85 1.97 -5.56 28.15
CA THR A 85 2.50 -5.47 29.52
C THR A 85 1.75 -6.44 30.45
N ALA A 86 2.43 -6.84 31.54
CA ALA A 86 1.98 -7.53 32.76
C ALA A 86 1.88 -9.07 32.66
N VAL A 87 2.35 -9.93 33.57
CA VAL A 87 2.87 -9.88 34.96
C VAL A 87 3.52 -11.25 35.25
N ASP A 88 4.62 -11.33 36.02
CA ASP A 88 4.67 -12.09 37.29
C ASP A 88 6.04 -11.98 37.97
N LEU A 89 5.99 -11.68 39.28
CA LEU A 89 7.09 -11.65 40.25
C LEU A 89 7.19 -13.05 40.88
N PRO A 90 8.39 -13.61 41.01
CA PRO A 90 8.92 -13.79 42.37
C PRO A 90 10.37 -13.27 42.53
#